data_AF-A0A5C4UV07-F1
#
_entry.id   AF-A0A5C4UV07-F1
#
_cell.length_a   1.000
_cell.length_b   1.000
_cell.length_c   1.000
_cell.angle_alpha   90.00
_cell.angle_beta   90.00
_cell.angle_gamma   90.00
#
_symmetry.space_group_name_H-M   'P 1'
#
loop_
_entity.id
_entity.type
_entity.pdbx_description
1 polymer ?
#
loop_
_entity_poly.entity_id
_entity_poly.type
_entity_poly.pdbx_seq_one_letter_code
_entity_poly.pdbx_strand_id
1 'polypeptide(L)'
;MHLGFLSPLLQRPGPWASAYVNTSQVAADAEEQIALQARAAGDQLAGQGADEATCRAVHAACAGLDRAEAGHALFATEGEVVLDVPLTSPPPSPPLTAWAPLPRLGPMLDYGERRPPTLVAFVDREGADIRYLGTHGGSRPVERVAGQEWPIHRTGRADWSERHFQLAVENTWEENARLIAEHLADDASEAGAELLVVAGEPRERVSVIEQLPEPLRESAVESEFGGRAPGADEDRLDARVAEARTALGERRAARRYDRFLAGRVDTDERGVDAVEGVPALLDAAREHRIDTLLVRLDGPDLHRDVWVGAEPDQLATRRSESAYLGEPEPRPARADDALLRSAAAHEAEVVVVAGPVPEEGPFVARDGLPAGGLGALLRWPYRDGVPDGGHRPPGDIPSGGPRAPG
;
A
#
# COMPACT_ATOMS: atom_id res chain seq x y z
N MET A 1 -2.60 1.62 1.41
CA MET A 1 -1.24 1.02 1.38
C MET A 1 -0.35 1.78 2.37
N HIS A 2 0.55 1.06 3.04
CA HIS A 2 1.52 1.67 3.97
C HIS A 2 2.87 1.88 3.28
N LEU A 3 3.56 2.97 3.63
CA LEU A 3 4.83 3.38 3.02
C LEU A 3 6.06 3.17 3.93
N GLY A 4 5.94 2.36 4.98
CA GLY A 4 7.01 2.17 5.98
C GLY A 4 8.33 1.64 5.39
N PHE A 5 8.27 0.87 4.30
CA PHE A 5 9.45 0.38 3.59
C PHE A 5 10.30 1.49 2.95
N LEU A 6 9.77 2.73 2.84
CA LEU A 6 10.51 3.91 2.39
C LEU A 6 11.37 4.55 3.49
N SER A 7 11.36 4.03 4.71
CA SER A 7 12.18 4.53 5.83
C SER A 7 13.65 4.78 5.48
N PRO A 8 14.35 3.93 4.69
CA PRO A 8 15.73 4.20 4.29
C PRO A 8 15.92 5.52 3.53
N LEU A 9 14.90 5.98 2.79
CA LEU A 9 14.94 7.23 2.04
C LEU A 9 14.77 8.47 2.93
N LEU A 10 14.15 8.31 4.11
CA LEU A 10 13.92 9.40 5.06
C LEU A 10 15.18 9.73 5.86
N GLN A 11 16.14 8.80 5.93
CA GLN A 11 17.34 8.91 6.76
C GLN A 11 18.50 9.61 6.05
N ARG A 12 18.36 9.93 4.76
CA ARG A 12 19.41 10.57 3.97
C ARG A 12 18.89 11.86 3.32
N PRO A 13 19.64 12.97 3.40
CA PRO A 13 19.32 14.16 2.65
C PRO A 13 19.47 13.89 1.14
N GLY A 14 18.69 14.59 0.31
CA GLY A 14 18.88 14.56 -1.13
C GLY A 14 20.06 15.44 -1.60
N PRO A 15 20.25 15.58 -2.93
CA PRO A 15 19.36 15.15 -4.01
C PRO A 15 19.34 13.64 -4.27
N TRP A 16 18.30 13.19 -4.95
CA TRP A 16 17.99 11.79 -5.24
C TRP A 16 17.90 11.56 -6.75
N ALA A 17 18.53 10.49 -7.21
CA ALA A 17 18.27 9.88 -8.50
C ALA A 17 17.17 8.84 -8.32
N SER A 18 16.08 8.97 -9.07
CA SER A 18 15.01 7.99 -9.13
C SER A 18 14.95 7.42 -10.54
N ALA A 19 14.88 6.09 -10.67
CA ALA A 19 14.77 5.40 -11.95
C ALA A 19 13.73 4.28 -11.88
N TYR A 20 12.79 4.26 -12.81
CA TYR A 20 11.79 3.20 -12.94
C TYR A 20 12.10 2.38 -14.19
N VAL A 21 12.53 1.16 -13.98
CA VAL A 21 13.07 0.27 -15.02
C VAL A 21 12.09 -0.87 -15.27
N ASN A 22 11.79 -1.12 -16.54
CA ASN A 22 10.90 -2.20 -16.94
C ASN A 22 11.67 -3.50 -17.08
N THR A 23 11.26 -4.55 -16.36
CA THR A 23 11.86 -5.90 -16.41
C THR A 23 10.89 -6.95 -16.94
N SER A 24 9.65 -6.59 -17.29
CA SER A 24 8.59 -7.53 -17.70
C SER A 24 8.80 -8.18 -19.07
N GLN A 25 9.90 -7.91 -19.78
CA GLN A 25 10.12 -8.46 -21.11
C GLN A 25 10.64 -9.90 -21.03
N VAL A 26 9.85 -10.84 -21.53
CA VAL A 26 10.09 -12.30 -21.47
C VAL A 26 10.89 -12.83 -22.69
N ALA A 27 11.45 -11.95 -23.53
CA ALA A 27 12.07 -12.33 -24.80
C ALA A 27 13.57 -12.69 -24.69
N ALA A 28 14.11 -13.36 -25.72
CA ALA A 28 15.53 -13.73 -25.82
C ALA A 28 16.51 -12.54 -25.71
N ASP A 29 16.04 -11.32 -25.95
CA ASP A 29 16.83 -10.08 -25.93
C ASP A 29 16.67 -9.28 -24.61
N ALA A 30 16.08 -9.88 -23.57
CA ALA A 30 15.80 -9.18 -22.30
C ALA A 30 17.05 -8.57 -21.66
N GLU A 31 18.20 -9.23 -21.75
CA GLU A 31 19.46 -8.71 -21.20
C GLU A 31 19.96 -7.49 -21.97
N GLU A 32 19.85 -7.50 -23.30
CA GLU A 32 20.20 -6.36 -24.14
C GLU A 32 19.26 -5.19 -23.86
N GLN A 33 17.96 -5.45 -23.72
CA GLN A 33 16.98 -4.41 -23.42
C GLN A 33 17.20 -3.78 -22.04
N ILE A 34 17.52 -4.58 -21.01
CA ILE A 34 17.88 -4.07 -19.68
C ILE A 34 19.17 -3.25 -19.77
N ALA A 35 20.17 -3.70 -20.52
CA ALA A 35 21.40 -2.93 -20.72
C ALA A 35 21.14 -1.59 -21.45
N LEU A 36 20.24 -1.57 -22.42
CA LEU A 36 19.81 -0.33 -23.10
C LEU A 36 19.07 0.60 -22.14
N GLN A 37 18.16 0.08 -21.32
CA GLN A 37 17.48 0.87 -20.29
C GLN A 37 18.45 1.39 -19.23
N ALA A 38 19.43 0.60 -18.80
CA ALA A 38 20.46 1.01 -17.85
C ALA A 38 21.27 2.19 -18.39
N ARG A 39 21.71 2.12 -19.65
CA ARG A 39 22.41 3.22 -20.33
C ARG A 39 21.52 4.45 -20.43
N ALA A 40 20.29 4.28 -20.90
CA ALA A 40 19.33 5.39 -21.01
C ALA A 40 19.08 6.06 -19.66
N ALA A 41 18.95 5.29 -18.58
CA ALA A 41 18.75 5.83 -17.24
C ALA A 41 19.96 6.66 -16.78
N GLY A 42 21.18 6.12 -16.95
CA GLY A 42 22.41 6.84 -16.62
C GLY A 42 22.59 8.14 -17.43
N ASP A 43 22.35 8.08 -18.74
CA ASP A 43 22.47 9.23 -19.64
C ASP A 43 21.44 10.32 -19.32
N GLN A 44 20.18 9.93 -19.05
CA GLN A 44 19.13 10.87 -18.67
C GLN A 44 19.41 11.52 -17.30
N LEU A 45 19.86 10.75 -16.31
CA LEU A 45 20.22 11.29 -14.99
C LEU A 45 21.42 12.25 -15.09
N ALA A 46 22.46 11.89 -15.85
CA ALA A 46 23.59 12.77 -16.12
C ALA A 46 23.15 14.06 -16.83
N GLY A 47 22.23 13.97 -17.81
CA GLY A 47 21.64 15.12 -18.49
C GLY A 47 20.83 16.04 -17.57
N GLN A 48 20.32 15.52 -16.45
CA GLN A 48 19.61 16.28 -15.41
C GLN A 48 20.56 16.85 -14.32
N GLY A 49 21.85 16.56 -14.39
CA GLY A 49 22.87 17.06 -13.47
C GLY A 49 23.14 16.17 -12.26
N ALA A 50 22.76 14.89 -12.31
CA ALA A 50 23.19 13.91 -11.32
C ALA A 50 24.70 13.70 -11.36
N ASP A 51 25.32 13.44 -10.21
CA ASP A 51 26.75 13.19 -10.14
C ASP A 51 27.11 11.83 -10.77
N GLU A 52 28.34 11.74 -11.26
CA GLU A 52 28.80 10.55 -12.00
C GLU A 52 28.80 9.28 -11.14
N ALA A 53 29.05 9.39 -9.83
CA ALA A 53 29.03 8.24 -8.94
C ALA A 53 27.61 7.68 -8.80
N THR A 54 26.62 8.54 -8.61
CA THR A 54 25.21 8.14 -8.53
C THR A 54 24.70 7.57 -9.85
N CYS A 55 25.05 8.17 -11.00
CA CYS A 55 24.71 7.62 -12.32
C CYS A 55 25.28 6.21 -12.52
N ARG A 56 26.55 5.99 -12.14
CA ARG A 56 27.18 4.66 -12.21
C ARG A 56 26.51 3.65 -11.28
N ALA A 57 26.11 4.08 -10.08
CA ALA A 57 25.41 3.22 -9.13
C ALA A 57 24.07 2.72 -9.68
N VAL A 58 23.25 3.62 -10.23
CA VAL A 58 21.98 3.26 -10.88
C VAL A 58 22.22 2.32 -12.07
N HIS A 59 23.15 2.66 -12.95
CA HIS A 59 23.48 1.81 -14.11
C HIS A 59 23.93 0.40 -13.69
N ALA A 60 24.77 0.30 -12.65
CA ALA A 60 25.24 -0.99 -12.13
C ALA A 60 24.11 -1.81 -11.50
N ALA A 61 23.21 -1.18 -10.73
CA ALA A 61 22.07 -1.85 -10.13
C ALA A 61 21.11 -2.42 -11.17
N CYS A 62 20.90 -1.72 -12.30
CA CYS A 62 20.07 -2.23 -13.39
C CYS A 62 20.50 -3.61 -13.90
N ALA A 63 21.80 -3.94 -13.85
CA ALA A 63 22.30 -5.24 -14.32
C ALA A 63 21.90 -6.42 -13.41
N GLY A 64 21.60 -6.15 -12.14
CA GLY A 64 21.28 -7.14 -11.12
C GLY A 64 19.79 -7.24 -10.76
N LEU A 65 18.92 -6.53 -11.50
CA LEU A 65 17.48 -6.52 -11.19
C LEU A 65 16.88 -7.91 -11.36
N ASP A 66 15.95 -8.23 -10.45
CA ASP A 66 15.14 -9.42 -10.56
C ASP A 66 14.22 -9.31 -11.79
N ARG A 67 14.10 -10.42 -12.52
CA ARG A 67 13.29 -10.51 -13.73
C ARG A 67 11.97 -11.24 -13.50
N ALA A 68 11.77 -11.77 -12.29
CA ALA A 68 10.48 -12.30 -11.86
C ALA A 68 9.44 -11.17 -11.69
N GLU A 69 9.90 -9.96 -11.41
CA GLU A 69 9.06 -8.78 -11.19
C GLU A 69 8.82 -7.99 -12.48
N ALA A 70 7.72 -7.23 -12.55
CA ALA A 70 7.36 -6.50 -13.77
C ALA A 70 8.22 -5.25 -14.00
N GLY A 71 8.84 -4.73 -12.94
CA GLY A 71 9.76 -3.60 -13.00
C GLY A 71 10.38 -3.34 -11.64
N HIS A 72 11.27 -2.34 -11.59
CA HIS A 72 11.93 -1.90 -10.36
C HIS A 72 11.95 -0.38 -10.29
N ALA A 73 11.74 0.17 -9.09
CA ALA A 73 11.99 1.57 -8.76
C ALA A 73 13.27 1.67 -7.92
N LEU A 74 14.29 2.28 -8.49
CA LEU A 74 15.60 2.48 -7.89
C LEU A 74 15.71 3.91 -7.36
N PHE A 75 16.12 4.04 -6.12
CA PHE A 75 16.38 5.32 -5.47
C PHE A 75 17.84 5.38 -5.02
N ALA A 76 18.60 6.31 -5.58
CA ALA A 76 20.03 6.43 -5.36
C ALA A 76 20.42 7.85 -4.93
N THR A 77 21.44 7.93 -4.09
CA THR A 77 22.08 9.18 -3.70
C THR A 77 23.52 8.89 -3.26
N GLU A 78 24.40 9.88 -3.36
CA GLU A 78 25.80 9.79 -2.93
C GLU A 78 26.57 8.57 -3.49
N GLY A 79 26.26 8.17 -4.73
CA GLY A 79 26.92 7.03 -5.38
C GLY A 79 26.46 5.64 -4.92
N GLU A 80 25.33 5.55 -4.21
CA GLU A 80 24.74 4.29 -3.74
C GLU A 80 23.26 4.20 -4.11
N VAL A 81 22.79 3.02 -4.53
CA VAL A 81 21.36 2.71 -4.60
C VAL A 81 20.91 2.33 -3.20
N VAL A 82 20.15 3.24 -2.56
CA VAL A 82 19.70 3.10 -1.17
C VAL A 82 18.50 2.17 -1.06
N LEU A 83 17.64 2.17 -2.08
CA LEU A 83 16.46 1.34 -2.10
C LEU A 83 16.16 0.87 -3.53
N ASP A 84 15.87 -0.42 -3.64
CA ASP A 84 15.31 -1.07 -4.82
C ASP A 84 13.92 -1.61 -4.42
N VAL A 85 12.88 -1.14 -5.13
CA VAL A 85 11.50 -1.54 -4.88
C VAL A 85 10.95 -2.27 -6.10
N PRO A 86 10.56 -3.55 -5.97
CA PRO A 86 9.94 -4.27 -7.06
C PRO A 86 8.53 -3.75 -7.34
N LEU A 87 8.18 -3.74 -8.63
CA LEU A 87 6.93 -3.22 -9.17
C LEU A 87 6.08 -4.36 -9.72
N THR A 88 4.79 -4.31 -9.42
CA THR A 88 3.82 -5.32 -9.87
C THR A 88 3.24 -5.03 -11.25
N SER A 89 3.49 -3.83 -11.80
CA SER A 89 3.10 -3.44 -13.15
C SER A 89 4.30 -2.82 -13.87
N PRO A 90 4.46 -3.09 -15.16
CA PRO A 90 5.62 -2.63 -15.89
C PRO A 90 5.61 -1.09 -16.07
N PRO A 91 6.66 -0.38 -15.65
CA PRO A 91 6.82 1.04 -15.97
C PRO A 91 7.13 1.25 -17.47
N PRO A 92 7.09 2.49 -17.98
CA PRO A 92 7.39 2.79 -19.37
C PRO A 92 8.82 2.42 -19.78
N SER A 93 9.01 2.16 -21.07
CA SER A 93 10.31 2.04 -21.72
C SER A 93 10.35 3.03 -22.89
N PRO A 94 11.28 4.02 -22.93
CA PRO A 94 12.46 4.20 -22.06
C PRO A 94 12.12 4.51 -20.60
N PRO A 95 13.04 4.26 -19.65
CA PRO A 95 12.78 4.35 -18.22
C PRO A 95 12.43 5.78 -17.80
N LEU A 96 11.56 5.90 -16.80
CA LEU A 96 11.29 7.19 -16.15
C LEU A 96 12.45 7.49 -15.20
N THR A 97 13.12 8.63 -15.39
CA THR A 97 14.22 9.06 -14.53
C THR A 97 14.05 10.49 -14.04
N ALA A 98 14.57 10.75 -12.84
CA ALA A 98 14.53 12.07 -12.24
C ALA A 98 15.70 12.30 -11.28
N TRP A 99 16.31 13.48 -11.37
CA TRP A 99 17.24 14.03 -10.39
C TRP A 99 16.57 15.21 -9.66
N ALA A 100 16.23 15.02 -8.39
CA ALA A 100 15.43 16.00 -7.64
C ALA A 100 15.83 16.07 -6.16
N PRO A 101 15.47 17.13 -5.42
CA PRO A 101 15.75 17.22 -3.98
C PRO A 101 15.13 16.09 -3.16
N LEU A 102 13.99 15.54 -3.60
CA LEU A 102 13.32 14.39 -2.99
C LEU A 102 13.32 13.19 -3.95
N PRO A 103 13.25 11.95 -3.43
CA PRO A 103 12.98 10.78 -4.28
C PRO A 103 11.63 10.96 -4.97
N ARG A 104 11.53 10.55 -6.24
CA ARG A 104 10.28 10.58 -7.00
C ARG A 104 9.43 9.38 -6.63
N LEU A 105 8.57 9.55 -5.63
CA LEU A 105 7.69 8.51 -5.09
C LEU A 105 6.37 8.40 -5.86
N GLY A 106 5.91 9.49 -6.49
CA GLY A 106 4.64 9.53 -7.21
C GLY A 106 4.38 8.34 -8.15
N PRO A 107 5.30 8.00 -9.08
CA PRO A 107 5.08 6.90 -10.01
C PRO A 107 4.94 5.52 -9.36
N MET A 108 5.38 5.32 -8.11
CA MET A 108 5.13 4.06 -7.40
C MET A 108 3.63 3.82 -7.18
N LEU A 109 2.82 4.87 -7.12
CA LEU A 109 1.38 4.73 -6.96
C LEU A 109 0.73 4.11 -8.21
N ASP A 110 1.34 4.26 -9.39
CA ASP A 110 0.90 3.64 -10.64
C ASP A 110 1.36 2.18 -10.73
N TYR A 111 2.63 1.93 -10.44
CA TYR A 111 3.32 0.67 -10.79
C TYR A 111 3.55 -0.31 -9.62
N GLY A 112 3.53 0.19 -8.38
CA GLY A 112 3.84 -0.56 -7.17
C GLY A 112 2.71 -1.47 -6.66
N GLU A 113 3.03 -2.28 -5.65
CA GLU A 113 2.08 -3.20 -5.01
C GLU A 113 1.15 -2.43 -4.05
N ARG A 114 -0.12 -2.33 -4.42
CA ARG A 114 -1.16 -1.66 -3.62
C ARG A 114 -1.99 -2.65 -2.79
N ARG A 115 -1.86 -3.94 -3.04
CA ARG A 115 -2.68 -4.98 -2.40
C ARG A 115 -2.22 -5.24 -0.96
N PRO A 116 -3.17 -5.59 -0.07
CA PRO A 116 -2.88 -5.86 1.34
C PRO A 116 -1.87 -7.02 1.51
N PRO A 117 -1.01 -6.97 2.55
CA PRO A 117 -0.26 -8.13 3.01
C PRO A 117 -1.19 -9.29 3.32
N THR A 118 -0.83 -10.50 2.88
CA THR A 118 -1.74 -11.66 2.91
C THR A 118 -1.03 -12.89 3.42
N LEU A 119 -1.64 -13.61 4.36
CA LEU A 119 -1.27 -14.98 4.70
C LEU A 119 -2.12 -15.96 3.89
N VAL A 120 -1.47 -16.98 3.35
CA VAL A 120 -2.12 -18.11 2.70
C VAL A 120 -1.81 -19.35 3.53
N ALA A 121 -2.81 -19.87 4.22
CA ALA A 121 -2.71 -21.04 5.06
C ALA A 121 -3.24 -22.28 4.32
N PHE A 122 -2.42 -23.30 4.21
CA PHE A 122 -2.77 -24.62 3.68
C PHE A 122 -3.06 -25.55 4.86
N VAL A 123 -4.34 -25.68 5.21
CA VAL A 123 -4.80 -26.39 6.39
C VAL A 123 -5.17 -27.83 6.03
N ASP A 124 -4.74 -28.76 6.88
CA ASP A 124 -5.21 -30.13 6.87
C ASP A 124 -5.55 -30.64 8.27
N ARG A 125 -5.71 -31.96 8.36
CA ARG A 125 -6.08 -32.71 9.56
C ARG A 125 -5.02 -32.67 10.67
N GLU A 126 -3.76 -32.43 10.30
CA GLU A 126 -2.57 -32.55 11.15
C GLU A 126 -1.94 -31.19 11.46
N GLY A 127 -2.16 -30.16 10.63
CA GLY A 127 -1.56 -28.85 10.84
C GLY A 127 -1.83 -27.87 9.69
N ALA A 128 -0.97 -26.86 9.58
CA ALA A 128 -1.04 -25.85 8.53
C ALA A 128 0.36 -25.47 8.01
N ASP A 129 0.49 -25.35 6.69
CA ASP A 129 1.64 -24.70 6.07
C ASP A 129 1.25 -23.25 5.71
N ILE A 130 2.10 -22.26 5.98
CA ILE A 130 1.75 -20.84 5.86
C ILE A 130 2.68 -20.15 4.88
N ARG A 131 2.11 -19.46 3.89
CA ARG A 131 2.84 -18.63 2.92
C ARG A 131 2.46 -17.17 3.12
N TYR A 132 3.45 -16.30 3.31
CA TYR A 132 3.24 -14.87 3.45
C TYR A 132 3.53 -14.12 2.14
N LEU A 133 2.54 -13.34 1.69
CA LEU A 133 2.63 -12.44 0.56
C LEU A 133 2.66 -11.00 1.07
N GLY A 134 3.86 -10.46 1.26
CA GLY A 134 4.07 -9.09 1.72
C GLY A 134 3.83 -8.02 0.65
N THR A 135 4.03 -6.76 1.03
CA THR A 135 4.04 -5.62 0.10
C THR A 135 5.44 -5.48 -0.53
N HIS A 136 5.52 -5.23 -1.84
CA HIS A 136 6.76 -4.90 -2.57
C HIS A 136 7.93 -5.89 -2.36
N GLY A 137 7.76 -7.16 -2.74
CA GLY A 137 8.85 -8.15 -2.78
C GLY A 137 9.17 -8.84 -1.46
N GLY A 138 8.47 -8.52 -0.38
CA GLY A 138 8.60 -9.17 0.93
C GLY A 138 7.95 -10.55 1.04
N SER A 139 7.97 -11.38 -0.01
CA SER A 139 7.49 -12.77 0.09
C SER A 139 8.46 -13.55 0.97
N ARG A 140 7.98 -14.13 2.07
CA ARG A 140 8.77 -15.02 2.95
C ARG A 140 8.37 -16.47 2.67
N PRO A 141 9.34 -17.41 2.60
CA PRO A 141 9.05 -18.81 2.29
C PRO A 141 8.20 -19.46 3.37
N VAL A 142 7.60 -20.59 3.00
CA VAL A 142 6.60 -21.32 3.78
C VAL A 142 7.11 -21.73 5.16
N GLU A 143 6.47 -21.23 6.22
CA GLU A 143 6.68 -21.72 7.59
C GLU A 143 5.67 -22.83 7.90
N ARG A 144 6.13 -23.93 8.49
CA ARG A 144 5.29 -25.09 8.78
C ARG A 144 4.89 -25.08 10.25
N VAL A 145 3.59 -25.00 10.51
CA VAL A 145 3.00 -25.18 11.85
C VAL A 145 2.55 -26.63 11.97
N ALA A 146 3.23 -27.39 12.82
CA ALA A 146 2.84 -28.75 13.16
C ALA A 146 1.75 -28.72 14.24
N GLY A 147 0.59 -29.34 13.99
CA GLY A 147 -0.32 -29.74 15.06
C GLY A 147 0.21 -30.99 15.78
N GLN A 148 -0.47 -31.43 16.85
CA GLN A 148 -0.03 -32.61 17.59
C GLN A 148 -0.24 -33.90 16.75
N GLU A 149 0.82 -34.69 16.54
CA GLU A 149 0.72 -36.03 15.96
C GLU A 149 0.04 -37.01 16.93
N TRP A 150 -1.02 -37.69 16.48
CA TRP A 150 -1.49 -38.94 17.09
C TRP A 150 -1.33 -40.12 16.12
N PRO A 151 -1.00 -41.33 16.61
CA PRO A 151 -0.40 -42.38 15.80
C PRO A 151 -1.42 -43.00 14.85
N ILE A 152 -1.14 -42.86 13.56
CA ILE A 152 -1.86 -43.55 12.48
C ILE A 152 -1.34 -44.99 12.36
N HIS A 153 -1.50 -45.78 13.41
CA HIS A 153 -1.41 -47.24 13.31
C HIS A 153 -2.71 -47.86 13.79
N ARG A 154 -3.53 -48.22 12.80
CA ARG A 154 -4.67 -49.14 12.93
C ARG A 154 -4.13 -50.49 13.41
N THR A 155 -4.04 -50.68 14.73
CA THR A 155 -3.84 -52.00 15.33
C THR A 155 -5.18 -52.52 15.79
N GLY A 156 -5.64 -53.57 15.11
CA GLY A 156 -6.93 -54.19 15.39
C GLY A 156 -6.96 -54.81 16.78
N ARG A 157 -7.98 -54.43 17.56
CA ARG A 157 -8.78 -55.32 18.41
C ARG A 157 -10.05 -54.56 18.84
N ALA A 158 -11.13 -55.32 18.89
CA ALA A 158 -12.50 -54.84 18.97
C ALA A 158 -12.85 -54.14 20.29
N ASP A 159 -13.93 -53.36 20.20
CA ASP A 159 -14.90 -53.02 21.25
C ASP A 159 -14.71 -51.71 22.04
N TRP A 160 -14.49 -50.60 21.33
CA TRP A 160 -14.69 -49.23 21.83
C TRP A 160 -15.75 -48.53 20.98
N SER A 161 -16.78 -47.96 21.62
CA SER A 161 -17.99 -47.52 20.91
C SER A 161 -17.70 -46.44 19.87
N GLU A 162 -18.28 -46.60 18.68
CA GLU A 162 -18.16 -45.64 17.56
C GLU A 162 -18.41 -44.20 18.02
N ARG A 163 -19.31 -43.99 18.98
CA ARG A 163 -19.67 -42.67 19.51
C ARG A 163 -18.58 -42.03 20.38
N HIS A 164 -17.85 -42.81 21.19
CA HIS A 164 -16.73 -42.30 21.99
C HIS A 164 -15.46 -42.12 21.16
N PHE A 165 -15.24 -42.97 20.16
CA PHE A 165 -14.18 -42.76 19.18
C PHE A 165 -14.46 -41.52 18.32
N GLN A 166 -15.70 -41.34 17.83
CA GLN A 166 -16.13 -40.14 17.11
C GLN A 166 -15.98 -38.87 17.95
N LEU A 167 -16.38 -38.87 19.23
CA LEU A 167 -16.22 -37.72 20.13
C LEU A 167 -14.76 -37.41 20.47
N ALA A 168 -13.91 -38.43 20.68
CA ALA A 168 -12.48 -38.22 20.93
C ALA A 168 -11.75 -37.72 19.67
N VAL A 169 -12.15 -38.24 18.52
CA VAL A 169 -11.76 -37.75 17.19
C VAL A 169 -12.20 -36.29 17.09
N GLU A 170 -13.50 -35.97 17.17
CA GLU A 170 -14.09 -34.61 17.14
C GLU A 170 -13.40 -33.61 18.08
N ASN A 171 -13.19 -33.96 19.35
CA ASN A 171 -12.48 -33.12 20.30
C ASN A 171 -11.02 -32.85 19.90
N THR A 172 -10.35 -33.80 19.23
CA THR A 172 -8.99 -33.61 18.72
C THR A 172 -8.97 -32.72 17.48
N TRP A 173 -10.02 -32.77 16.64
CA TRP A 173 -10.17 -31.85 15.50
C TRP A 173 -10.43 -30.43 15.94
N GLU A 174 -11.37 -30.24 16.87
CA GLU A 174 -11.69 -28.91 17.40
C GLU A 174 -10.49 -28.31 18.11
N GLU A 175 -9.73 -29.12 18.86
CA GLU A 175 -8.50 -28.67 19.49
C GLU A 175 -7.39 -28.34 18.47
N ASN A 176 -7.21 -29.17 17.43
CA ASN A 176 -6.25 -28.88 16.36
C ASN A 176 -6.65 -27.61 15.59
N ALA A 177 -7.93 -27.42 15.28
CA ALA A 177 -8.44 -26.23 14.61
C ALA A 177 -8.23 -24.97 15.46
N ARG A 178 -8.46 -25.07 16.78
CA ARG A 178 -8.18 -23.99 17.74
C ARG A 178 -6.70 -23.64 17.76
N LEU A 179 -5.81 -24.64 17.87
CA LEU A 179 -4.37 -24.43 17.87
C LEU A 179 -3.88 -23.80 16.57
N ILE A 180 -4.37 -24.26 15.40
CA ILE A 180 -4.04 -23.68 14.10
C ILE A 180 -4.53 -22.23 14.03
N ALA A 181 -5.75 -21.94 14.48
CA ALA A 181 -6.30 -20.60 14.48
C ALA A 181 -5.53 -19.62 15.37
N GLU A 182 -5.06 -20.08 16.55
CA GLU A 182 -4.21 -19.29 17.45
C GLU A 182 -2.87 -18.94 16.78
N HIS A 183 -2.18 -19.91 16.19
CA HIS A 183 -0.92 -19.67 15.48
C HIS A 183 -1.12 -18.74 14.28
N LEU A 184 -2.17 -18.94 13.48
CA LEU A 184 -2.49 -18.05 12.36
C LEU A 184 -2.78 -16.62 12.80
N ALA A 185 -3.37 -16.43 13.98
CA ALA A 185 -3.63 -15.10 14.53
C ALA A 185 -2.34 -14.42 14.99
N ASP A 186 -1.44 -15.16 15.64
CA ASP A 186 -0.14 -14.66 16.08
C ASP A 186 0.73 -14.29 14.86
N ASP A 187 0.82 -15.19 13.87
CA ASP A 187 1.56 -14.96 12.63
C ASP A 187 0.98 -13.77 11.84
N ALA A 188 -0.36 -13.64 11.80
CA ALA A 188 -1.00 -12.50 11.16
C ALA A 188 -0.65 -11.19 11.86
N SER A 189 -0.63 -11.19 13.19
CA SER A 189 -0.28 -10.02 13.99
C SER A 189 1.19 -9.65 13.82
N GLU A 190 2.10 -10.62 13.87
CA GLU A 190 3.55 -10.39 13.74
C GLU A 190 3.92 -9.92 12.32
N ALA A 191 3.34 -10.54 11.29
CA ALA A 191 3.60 -10.18 9.90
C ALA A 191 2.84 -8.92 9.45
N GLY A 192 1.85 -8.44 10.23
CA GLY A 192 0.96 -7.36 9.82
C GLY A 192 0.03 -7.76 8.66
N ALA A 193 -0.37 -9.03 8.61
CA ALA A 193 -1.26 -9.55 7.58
C ALA A 193 -2.67 -8.97 7.71
N GLU A 194 -3.20 -8.48 6.59
CA GLU A 194 -4.51 -7.83 6.51
C GLU A 194 -5.59 -8.74 5.92
N LEU A 195 -5.17 -9.87 5.32
CA LEU A 195 -6.01 -10.88 4.67
C LEU A 195 -5.47 -12.27 5.02
N LEU A 196 -6.38 -13.21 5.30
CA LEU A 196 -6.06 -14.62 5.42
C LEU A 196 -6.80 -15.39 4.32
N VAL A 197 -6.07 -16.15 3.52
CA VAL A 197 -6.66 -17.12 2.58
C VAL A 197 -6.44 -18.51 3.13
N VAL A 198 -7.52 -19.24 3.39
CA VAL A 198 -7.45 -20.61 3.91
C VAL A 198 -7.75 -21.58 2.77
N ALA A 199 -6.77 -22.40 2.41
CA ALA A 199 -6.86 -23.48 1.44
C ALA A 199 -6.79 -24.83 2.17
N GLY A 200 -7.48 -25.85 1.67
CA GLY A 200 -7.55 -27.17 2.33
C GLY A 200 -8.89 -27.87 2.16
N GLU A 201 -9.09 -28.98 2.87
CA GLU A 201 -10.37 -29.72 2.84
C GLU A 201 -11.52 -28.87 3.42
N PRO A 202 -12.74 -28.92 2.85
CA PRO A 202 -13.83 -28.00 3.21
C PRO A 202 -14.15 -27.94 4.70
N ARG A 203 -14.18 -29.09 5.36
CA ARG A 203 -14.49 -29.18 6.80
C ARG A 203 -13.41 -28.49 7.64
N GLU A 204 -12.15 -28.65 7.25
CA GLU A 204 -11.00 -28.21 8.04
C GLU A 204 -10.82 -26.70 7.93
N ARG A 205 -11.12 -26.13 6.75
CA ARG A 205 -11.18 -24.68 6.55
C ARG A 205 -12.23 -24.02 7.44
N VAL A 206 -13.46 -24.54 7.42
CA VAL A 206 -14.56 -23.98 8.21
C VAL A 206 -14.24 -24.04 9.70
N SER A 207 -13.75 -25.19 10.19
CA SER A 207 -13.40 -25.36 11.59
C SER A 207 -12.30 -24.41 12.06
N VAL A 208 -11.25 -24.17 11.25
CA VAL A 208 -10.22 -23.17 11.60
C VAL A 208 -10.77 -21.76 11.58
N ILE A 209 -11.53 -21.37 10.55
CA ILE A 209 -12.07 -20.01 10.41
C ILE A 209 -12.99 -19.65 11.59
N GLU A 210 -13.83 -20.59 12.03
CA GLU A 210 -14.73 -20.37 13.17
C GLU A 210 -13.98 -20.10 14.49
N GLN A 211 -12.76 -20.60 14.64
CA GLN A 211 -11.91 -20.41 15.82
C GLN A 211 -11.03 -19.15 15.74
N LEU A 212 -10.89 -18.51 14.57
CA LEU A 212 -10.07 -17.29 14.42
C LEU A 212 -10.65 -16.12 15.23
N PRO A 213 -9.83 -15.22 15.79
CA PRO A 213 -10.32 -13.96 16.34
C PRO A 213 -11.15 -13.15 15.34
N GLU A 214 -12.18 -12.46 15.81
CA GLU A 214 -13.15 -11.72 14.98
C GLU A 214 -12.49 -10.82 13.91
N PRO A 215 -11.46 -10.00 14.22
CA PRO A 215 -10.84 -9.13 13.20
C PRO A 215 -10.22 -9.89 12.03
N LEU A 216 -9.55 -11.02 12.30
CA LEU A 216 -8.92 -11.84 11.26
C LEU A 216 -9.98 -12.64 10.50
N ARG A 217 -10.99 -13.14 11.21
CA ARG A 217 -12.12 -13.90 10.65
C ARG A 217 -12.91 -13.10 9.63
N GLU A 218 -13.19 -11.82 9.89
CA GLU A 218 -13.87 -10.92 8.95
C GLU A 218 -13.10 -10.72 7.64
N SER A 219 -11.78 -10.89 7.68
CA SER A 219 -10.89 -10.78 6.54
C SER A 219 -10.47 -12.14 5.96
N ALA A 220 -11.00 -13.25 6.47
CA ALA A 220 -10.65 -14.58 5.99
C ALA A 220 -11.44 -14.94 4.72
N VAL A 221 -10.78 -15.59 3.76
CA VAL A 221 -11.38 -16.06 2.51
C VAL A 221 -11.03 -17.52 2.30
N GLU A 222 -12.03 -18.34 2.01
CA GLU A 222 -11.81 -19.74 1.64
C GLU A 222 -11.36 -19.88 0.19
N SER A 223 -10.46 -20.84 -0.04
CA SER A 223 -10.09 -21.34 -1.36
C SER A 223 -10.33 -22.85 -1.43
N GLU A 224 -11.05 -23.28 -2.47
CA GLU A 224 -11.23 -24.70 -2.83
C GLU A 224 -10.00 -25.27 -3.56
N PHE A 225 -9.11 -24.39 -4.02
CA PHE A 225 -7.86 -24.73 -4.70
C PHE A 225 -6.71 -24.71 -3.70
N GLY A 226 -5.78 -25.67 -3.84
CA GLY A 226 -4.59 -25.78 -3.00
C GLY A 226 -4.61 -27.01 -2.08
N GLY A 227 -3.63 -27.89 -2.25
CA GLY A 227 -3.27 -28.98 -1.34
C GLY A 227 -1.75 -29.12 -1.30
N ARG A 228 -1.21 -29.99 -0.43
CA ARG A 228 0.26 -30.15 -0.25
C ARG A 228 1.04 -30.66 -1.49
N ALA A 229 0.35 -31.10 -2.56
CA ALA A 229 0.98 -31.65 -3.76
C ALA A 229 1.08 -30.58 -4.88
N PRO A 230 2.26 -30.39 -5.51
CA PRO A 230 2.42 -29.46 -6.63
C PRO A 230 1.55 -29.86 -7.83
N GLY A 231 0.88 -28.90 -8.49
CA GLY A 231 0.03 -29.19 -9.66
C GLY A 231 -0.83 -28.01 -10.14
N ALA A 232 -1.71 -28.27 -11.11
CA ALA A 232 -2.56 -27.27 -11.80
C ALA A 232 -3.54 -26.49 -10.89
N ASP A 233 -3.69 -26.89 -9.63
CA ASP A 233 -4.47 -26.14 -8.62
C ASP A 233 -3.69 -24.96 -8.03
N GLU A 234 -2.36 -24.90 -8.19
CA GLU A 234 -1.51 -23.82 -7.69
C GLU A 234 -1.76 -22.50 -8.43
N ASP A 235 -1.79 -22.52 -9.77
CA ASP A 235 -2.13 -21.34 -10.59
C ASP A 235 -3.53 -20.80 -10.26
N ARG A 236 -4.48 -21.70 -9.97
CA ARG A 236 -5.85 -21.33 -9.59
C ARG A 236 -5.92 -20.74 -8.19
N LEU A 237 -5.15 -21.28 -7.25
CA LEU A 237 -5.01 -20.71 -5.92
C LEU A 237 -4.38 -19.32 -6.01
N ASP A 238 -3.31 -19.15 -6.76
CA ASP A 238 -2.65 -17.85 -6.90
C ASP A 238 -3.58 -16.81 -7.55
N ALA A 239 -4.35 -17.20 -8.57
CA ALA A 239 -5.41 -16.35 -9.12
C ALA A 239 -6.48 -15.99 -8.09
N ARG A 240 -6.94 -16.95 -7.28
CA ARG A 240 -7.93 -16.73 -6.22
C ARG A 240 -7.40 -15.81 -5.12
N VAL A 241 -6.15 -15.99 -4.72
CA VAL A 241 -5.46 -15.13 -3.76
C VAL A 241 -5.35 -13.71 -4.32
N ALA A 242 -4.94 -13.56 -5.58
CA ALA A 242 -4.86 -12.26 -6.24
C ALA A 242 -6.22 -11.56 -6.32
N GLU A 243 -7.29 -12.28 -6.63
CA GLU A 243 -8.67 -11.76 -6.63
C GLU A 243 -9.08 -11.29 -5.23
N ALA A 244 -8.88 -12.11 -4.20
CA ALA A 244 -9.23 -11.78 -2.82
C ALA A 244 -8.48 -10.54 -2.32
N ARG A 245 -7.19 -10.44 -2.64
CA ARG A 245 -6.33 -9.29 -2.35
C ARG A 245 -6.86 -8.01 -2.98
N THR A 246 -7.18 -8.06 -4.28
CA THR A 246 -7.75 -6.92 -5.02
C THR A 246 -9.08 -6.49 -4.40
N ALA A 247 -10.00 -7.43 -4.18
CA ALA A 247 -11.33 -7.14 -3.65
C ALA A 247 -11.28 -6.52 -2.24
N LEU A 248 -10.38 -7.00 -1.37
CA LEU A 248 -10.20 -6.39 -0.04
C LEU A 248 -9.62 -4.97 -0.13
N GLY A 249 -8.60 -4.78 -0.98
CA GLY A 249 -8.00 -3.46 -1.22
C GLY A 249 -9.03 -2.44 -1.70
N GLU A 250 -9.86 -2.81 -2.67
CA GLU A 250 -10.93 -1.97 -3.21
C GLU A 250 -12.00 -1.63 -2.16
N ARG A 251 -12.43 -2.62 -1.36
CA ARG A 251 -13.38 -2.37 -0.25
C ARG A 251 -12.82 -1.40 0.79
N ARG A 252 -11.54 -1.54 1.17
CA ARG A 252 -10.88 -0.64 2.13
C ARG A 252 -10.76 0.78 1.56
N ALA A 253 -10.29 0.90 0.32
CA ALA A 253 -10.19 2.18 -0.38
C ALA A 253 -11.56 2.88 -0.48
N ALA A 254 -12.62 2.13 -0.78
CA ALA A 254 -13.98 2.66 -0.83
C ALA A 254 -14.45 3.21 0.52
N ARG A 255 -14.26 2.46 1.62
CA ARG A 255 -14.63 2.94 2.97
C ARG A 255 -13.88 4.21 3.36
N ARG A 256 -12.58 4.30 3.02
CA ARG A 256 -11.78 5.51 3.26
C ARG A 256 -12.29 6.69 2.45
N TYR A 257 -12.63 6.46 1.19
CA TYR A 257 -13.21 7.49 0.33
C TYR A 257 -14.57 7.99 0.84
N ASP A 258 -15.45 7.09 1.29
CA ASP A 258 -16.76 7.46 1.84
C ASP A 258 -16.59 8.29 3.13
N ARG A 259 -15.64 7.91 4.00
CA ARG A 259 -15.28 8.72 5.19
C ARG A 259 -14.74 10.10 4.79
N PHE A 260 -13.95 10.18 3.72
CA PHE A 260 -13.40 11.43 3.22
C PHE A 260 -14.48 12.37 2.66
N LEU A 261 -15.49 11.83 1.98
CA LEU A 261 -16.67 12.61 1.57
C LEU A 261 -17.45 13.13 2.77
N ALA A 262 -17.69 12.28 3.77
CA ALA A 262 -18.43 12.67 4.98
C ALA A 262 -17.67 13.71 5.82
N GLY A 263 -16.34 13.58 5.94
CA GLY A 263 -15.49 14.43 6.77
C GLY A 263 -15.19 15.81 6.20
N ARG A 264 -15.52 16.07 4.92
CA ARG A 264 -15.38 17.39 4.27
C ARG A 264 -16.47 18.38 4.70
N VAL A 265 -17.54 17.89 5.31
CA VAL A 265 -18.64 18.73 5.79
C VAL A 265 -18.29 19.26 7.17
N ASP A 266 -18.07 20.57 7.27
CA ASP A 266 -17.94 21.24 8.56
C ASP A 266 -19.27 21.19 9.31
N THR A 267 -19.22 20.71 10.55
CA THR A 267 -20.36 20.77 11.47
C THR A 267 -19.89 21.40 12.76
N ASP A 268 -20.66 22.36 13.28
CA ASP A 268 -20.31 23.21 14.45
C ASP A 268 -19.82 22.42 15.68
N GLU A 269 -20.17 21.13 15.79
CA GLU A 269 -19.82 20.26 16.92
C GLU A 269 -18.59 19.35 16.67
N ARG A 270 -18.23 19.07 15.40
CA ARG A 270 -17.17 18.08 15.07
C ARG A 270 -15.93 18.71 14.42
N GLY A 271 -16.05 19.89 13.81
CA GLY A 271 -15.00 20.47 12.99
C GLY A 271 -14.78 19.68 11.68
N VAL A 272 -13.69 19.98 10.98
CA VAL A 272 -13.38 19.37 9.67
C VAL A 272 -12.41 18.21 9.84
N ASP A 273 -12.89 17.00 9.53
CA ASP A 273 -12.14 15.73 9.62
C ASP A 273 -11.40 15.36 8.31
N ALA A 274 -11.62 16.11 7.24
CA ALA A 274 -11.00 15.88 5.93
C ALA A 274 -10.65 17.17 5.21
N VAL A 275 -9.47 17.23 4.60
CA VAL A 275 -8.97 18.41 3.86
C VAL A 275 -8.62 18.05 2.42
N GLU A 276 -8.68 19.03 1.53
CA GLU A 276 -8.30 18.89 0.13
C GLU A 276 -7.55 20.11 -0.37
N GLY A 277 -6.78 19.92 -1.44
CA GLY A 277 -5.91 20.95 -1.99
C GLY A 277 -4.56 21.05 -1.27
N VAL A 278 -3.53 21.41 -2.04
CA VAL A 278 -2.14 21.38 -1.58
C VAL A 278 -1.89 22.22 -0.32
N PRO A 279 -2.33 23.49 -0.20
CA PRO A 279 -2.04 24.30 0.99
C PRO A 279 -2.53 23.65 2.29
N ALA A 280 -3.80 23.25 2.35
CA ALA A 280 -4.39 22.59 3.54
C ALA A 280 -3.72 21.25 3.87
N LEU A 281 -3.25 20.53 2.85
CA LEU A 281 -2.53 19.28 3.03
C LEU A 281 -1.12 19.48 3.59
N LEU A 282 -0.38 20.51 3.13
CA LEU A 282 0.92 20.84 3.72
C LEU A 282 0.77 21.23 5.19
N ASP A 283 -0.29 21.94 5.54
CA ASP A 283 -0.60 22.33 6.93
C ASP A 283 -0.94 21.11 7.79
N ALA A 284 -1.81 20.22 7.28
CA ALA A 284 -2.12 18.98 7.96
C ALA A 284 -0.89 18.07 8.11
N ALA A 285 -0.01 18.03 7.11
CA ALA A 285 1.24 17.28 7.13
C ALA A 285 2.20 17.83 8.20
N ARG A 286 2.40 19.15 8.25
CA ARG A 286 3.21 19.85 9.27
C ARG A 286 2.79 19.55 10.69
N GLU A 287 1.50 19.39 10.91
CA GLU A 287 0.92 19.10 12.22
C GLU A 287 0.73 17.60 12.47
N HIS A 288 1.26 16.73 11.61
CA HIS A 288 1.14 15.27 11.66
C HIS A 288 -0.32 14.76 11.74
N ARG A 289 -1.26 15.55 11.21
CA ARG A 289 -2.69 15.27 11.28
C ARG A 289 -3.14 14.24 10.27
N ILE A 290 -2.35 13.93 9.24
CA ILE A 290 -2.79 13.04 8.16
C ILE A 290 -2.87 11.60 8.67
N ASP A 291 -4.09 11.02 8.66
CA ASP A 291 -4.34 9.59 8.88
C ASP A 291 -4.24 8.82 7.57
N THR A 292 -4.89 9.35 6.54
CA THR A 292 -4.92 8.75 5.20
C THR A 292 -4.78 9.84 4.15
N LEU A 293 -3.77 9.74 3.28
CA LEU A 293 -3.61 10.57 2.09
C LEU A 293 -4.35 9.93 0.91
N LEU A 294 -5.27 10.67 0.29
CA LEU A 294 -5.99 10.27 -0.91
C LEU A 294 -5.33 10.94 -2.12
N VAL A 295 -4.92 10.12 -3.09
CA VAL A 295 -4.23 10.59 -4.29
C VAL A 295 -4.99 10.14 -5.54
N ARG A 296 -5.32 11.11 -6.39
CA ARG A 296 -5.84 10.88 -7.73
C ARG A 296 -4.70 11.06 -8.73
N LEU A 297 -4.31 10.00 -9.43
CA LEU A 297 -3.11 9.97 -10.27
C LEU A 297 -3.11 11.00 -11.41
N ASP A 298 -4.29 11.35 -11.95
CA ASP A 298 -4.49 12.38 -12.98
C ASP A 298 -4.90 13.75 -12.40
N GLY A 299 -4.64 13.97 -11.11
CA GLY A 299 -4.88 15.25 -10.44
C GLY A 299 -3.95 16.36 -10.95
N PRO A 300 -4.48 17.55 -11.31
CA PRO A 300 -3.66 18.64 -11.82
C PRO A 300 -2.69 19.22 -10.78
N ASP A 301 -2.96 19.05 -9.49
CA ASP A 301 -2.12 19.60 -8.42
C ASP A 301 -1.05 18.63 -7.91
N LEU A 302 -0.99 17.37 -8.39
CA LEU A 302 0.04 16.41 -7.96
C LEU A 302 1.44 16.96 -8.21
N HIS A 303 1.62 17.63 -9.35
CA HIS A 303 2.91 18.10 -9.83
C HIS A 303 3.17 19.55 -9.46
N ARG A 304 2.33 20.15 -8.62
CA ARG A 304 2.48 21.53 -8.17
C ARG A 304 3.78 21.67 -7.39
N ASP A 305 4.55 22.72 -7.68
CA ASP A 305 5.76 23.04 -6.93
C ASP A 305 5.41 23.50 -5.51
N VAL A 306 6.06 22.86 -4.54
CA VAL A 306 6.07 23.19 -3.11
C VAL A 306 7.50 23.35 -2.64
N TRP A 307 7.69 23.90 -1.44
CA TRP A 307 9.00 24.12 -0.85
C TRP A 307 9.21 23.14 0.30
N VAL A 308 10.33 22.43 0.25
CA VAL A 308 10.66 21.38 1.21
C VAL A 308 12.01 21.65 1.88
N GLY A 309 12.10 21.28 3.16
CA GLY A 309 13.35 21.24 3.91
C GLY A 309 13.92 19.83 4.06
N ALA A 310 14.98 19.74 4.86
CA ALA A 310 15.62 18.47 5.21
C ALA A 310 14.64 17.51 5.90
N GLU A 311 13.86 18.01 6.86
CA GLU A 311 12.92 17.20 7.62
C GLU A 311 11.60 16.97 6.86
N PRO A 312 10.91 15.83 7.07
CA PRO A 312 9.66 15.49 6.37
C PRO A 312 8.50 16.48 6.59
N ASP A 313 8.45 17.13 7.75
CA ASP A 313 7.44 18.10 8.15
C ASP A 313 7.77 19.53 7.70
N GLN A 314 8.98 19.82 7.22
CA GLN A 314 9.34 21.13 6.69
C GLN A 314 8.76 21.35 5.29
N LEU A 315 7.46 21.65 5.22
CA LEU A 315 6.69 21.79 3.98
C LEU A 315 6.02 23.17 3.92
N ALA A 316 6.15 23.86 2.78
CA ALA A 316 5.57 25.18 2.60
C ALA A 316 5.04 25.41 1.18
N THR A 317 3.97 26.21 1.06
CA THR A 317 3.43 26.62 -0.23
C THR A 317 4.32 27.69 -0.87
N ARG A 318 4.91 28.57 -0.06
CA ARG A 318 5.83 29.63 -0.52
C ARG A 318 7.20 29.53 0.13
N ARG A 319 8.24 29.86 -0.63
CA ARG A 319 9.63 29.88 -0.15
C ARG A 319 9.83 30.71 1.12
N SER A 320 9.13 31.84 1.22
CA SER A 320 9.24 32.76 2.37
C SER A 320 8.69 32.16 3.67
N GLU A 321 7.81 31.16 3.59
CA GLU A 321 7.21 30.52 4.75
C GLU A 321 8.18 29.50 5.37
N SER A 322 9.09 28.91 4.58
CA SER A 322 10.03 27.87 5.04
C SER A 322 11.01 28.36 6.11
N ALA A 323 11.38 29.64 6.11
CA ALA A 323 12.23 30.22 7.15
C ALA A 323 11.61 30.14 8.55
N TYR A 324 10.28 30.22 8.66
CA TYR A 324 9.56 30.05 9.93
C TYR A 324 9.53 28.59 10.41
N LEU A 325 9.82 27.64 9.51
CA LEU A 325 9.92 26.21 9.79
C LEU A 325 11.38 25.79 10.08
N GLY A 326 12.28 26.76 10.28
CA GLY A 326 13.69 26.50 10.54
C GLY A 326 14.49 26.06 9.31
N GLU A 327 13.94 26.20 8.10
CA GLU A 327 14.62 25.87 6.84
C GLU A 327 15.02 27.16 6.09
N PRO A 328 16.29 27.60 6.19
CA PRO A 328 16.77 28.79 5.51
C PRO A 328 17.04 28.56 4.00
N GLU A 329 17.25 27.32 3.57
CA GLU A 329 17.58 26.98 2.18
C GLU A 329 16.60 25.97 1.57
N PRO A 330 15.29 26.28 1.56
CA PRO A 330 14.28 25.36 1.05
C PRO A 330 14.48 25.07 -0.44
N ARG A 331 14.17 23.84 -0.83
CA ARG A 331 14.31 23.35 -2.20
C ARG A 331 12.92 23.16 -2.81
N PRO A 332 12.72 23.46 -4.11
CA PRO A 332 11.46 23.16 -4.78
C PRO A 332 11.33 21.63 -4.97
N ALA A 333 10.14 21.10 -4.72
CA ALA A 333 9.78 19.71 -5.00
C ALA A 333 8.32 19.63 -5.44
N ARG A 334 7.90 18.50 -6.00
CA ARG A 334 6.49 18.28 -6.33
C ARG A 334 5.68 17.96 -5.08
N ALA A 335 4.43 18.41 -5.08
CA ALA A 335 3.50 18.20 -3.99
C ALA A 335 3.28 16.71 -3.68
N ASP A 336 3.18 15.86 -4.70
CA ASP A 336 3.02 14.41 -4.52
C ASP A 336 4.20 13.79 -3.77
N ASP A 337 5.44 14.01 -4.22
CA ASP A 337 6.62 13.46 -3.56
C ASP A 337 6.80 14.00 -2.13
N ALA A 338 6.50 15.29 -1.92
CA ALA A 338 6.57 15.93 -0.61
C ALA A 338 5.55 15.33 0.38
N LEU A 339 4.31 15.16 -0.05
CA LEU A 339 3.24 14.57 0.77
C LEU A 339 3.44 13.07 0.99
N LEU A 340 3.94 12.33 -0.01
CA LEU A 340 4.28 10.92 0.15
C LEU A 340 5.44 10.71 1.12
N ARG A 341 6.47 11.59 1.09
CA ARG A 341 7.55 11.60 2.08
C ARG A 341 7.02 11.84 3.49
N SER A 342 6.14 12.83 3.67
CA SER A 342 5.51 13.10 4.98
C SER A 342 4.62 11.94 5.43
N ALA A 343 3.82 11.36 4.53
CA ALA A 343 2.99 10.21 4.82
C ALA A 343 3.81 8.99 5.26
N ALA A 344 4.96 8.74 4.61
CA ALA A 344 5.88 7.68 5.01
C ALA A 344 6.49 7.94 6.39
N ALA A 345 6.87 9.19 6.70
CA ALA A 345 7.48 9.56 7.97
C ALA A 345 6.53 9.48 9.18
N HIS A 346 5.24 9.73 8.96
CA HIS A 346 4.23 9.76 10.02
C HIS A 346 3.22 8.61 9.93
N GLU A 347 3.61 7.52 9.25
CA GLU A 347 2.83 6.28 9.14
C GLU A 347 1.38 6.53 8.69
N ALA A 348 1.20 7.48 7.78
CA ALA A 348 -0.09 7.71 7.15
C ALA A 348 -0.34 6.66 6.07
N GLU A 349 -1.58 6.21 5.97
CA GLU A 349 -2.00 5.32 4.90
C GLU A 349 -2.12 6.13 3.59
N VAL A 350 -1.74 5.55 2.46
CA VAL A 350 -1.99 6.15 1.14
C VAL A 350 -3.06 5.35 0.39
N VAL A 351 -4.07 6.03 -0.13
CA VAL A 351 -5.14 5.45 -0.93
C VAL A 351 -5.17 6.13 -2.28
N VAL A 352 -4.97 5.35 -3.33
CA VAL A 352 -5.17 5.83 -4.69
C VAL A 352 -6.66 5.81 -4.99
N VAL A 353 -7.21 6.96 -5.35
CA VAL A 353 -8.59 7.12 -5.79
C VAL A 353 -8.60 7.28 -7.29
N ALA A 354 -9.18 6.31 -8.00
CA ALA A 354 -9.45 6.47 -9.41
C ALA A 354 -10.56 7.52 -9.60
N GLY A 355 -10.29 8.54 -10.39
CA GLY A 355 -11.36 9.27 -11.08
C GLY A 355 -11.98 8.37 -12.16
N PRO A 356 -13.18 8.68 -12.66
CA PRO A 356 -13.79 7.86 -13.70
C PRO A 356 -13.00 7.99 -15.00
N VAL A 357 -12.21 6.96 -15.34
CA VAL A 357 -12.20 6.35 -16.68
C VAL A 357 -11.96 4.84 -16.47
N PRO A 358 -12.91 4.00 -16.92
CA PRO A 358 -12.59 3.17 -18.07
C PRO A 358 -13.71 3.15 -19.11
N GLU A 359 -13.34 3.05 -20.39
CA GLU A 359 -14.28 2.73 -21.47
C GLU A 359 -14.88 1.32 -21.32
N GLU A 360 -14.32 0.42 -20.49
CA GLU A 360 -14.91 -0.91 -20.23
C GLU A 360 -14.62 -1.40 -18.79
N GLY A 361 -15.68 -1.73 -18.04
CA GLY A 361 -15.61 -2.40 -16.72
C GLY A 361 -16.53 -1.78 -15.66
N PRO A 362 -17.16 -2.58 -14.75
CA PRO A 362 -18.20 -2.09 -13.86
C PRO A 362 -17.59 -1.39 -12.64
N PHE A 363 -17.14 -0.16 -12.81
CA PHE A 363 -16.78 0.73 -11.71
C PHE A 363 -17.70 1.94 -11.71
N VAL A 364 -18.40 2.12 -10.58
CA VAL A 364 -19.34 3.22 -10.36
C VAL A 364 -18.56 4.53 -10.41
N ALA A 365 -18.92 5.44 -11.33
CA ALA A 365 -18.43 6.81 -11.32
C ALA A 365 -18.77 7.44 -9.96
N ARG A 366 -17.76 7.88 -9.20
CA ARG A 366 -17.95 8.49 -7.88
C ARG A 366 -17.79 10.00 -8.00
N ASP A 367 -18.89 10.73 -7.84
CA ASP A 367 -18.86 12.17 -7.64
C ASP A 367 -18.03 12.52 -6.39
N GLY A 368 -17.44 13.73 -6.38
CA GLY A 368 -16.75 14.27 -5.19
C GLY A 368 -15.28 13.90 -5.03
N LEU A 369 -14.50 13.70 -6.10
CA LEU A 369 -13.04 13.51 -5.99
C LEU A 369 -12.35 14.69 -5.25
N PRO A 370 -11.18 14.47 -4.62
CA PRO A 370 -10.44 15.57 -3.98
C PRO A 370 -10.16 16.70 -4.98
N ALA A 371 -10.40 17.95 -4.60
CA ALA A 371 -10.03 19.10 -5.40
C ALA A 371 -8.51 19.08 -5.71
N GLY A 372 -8.13 19.29 -6.97
CA GLY A 372 -6.72 19.20 -7.40
C GLY A 372 -6.16 17.77 -7.47
N GLY A 373 -6.92 16.77 -7.02
CA GLY A 373 -6.52 15.36 -6.98
C GLY A 373 -5.74 14.93 -5.74
N LEU A 374 -5.61 15.79 -4.74
CA LEU A 374 -5.01 15.44 -3.44
C LEU A 374 -5.99 15.78 -2.32
N GLY A 375 -6.18 14.84 -1.39
CA GLY A 375 -6.97 15.03 -0.19
C GLY A 375 -6.46 14.19 0.97
N ALA A 376 -6.96 14.43 2.19
CA ALA A 376 -6.60 13.66 3.35
C ALA A 376 -7.75 13.50 4.33
N LEU A 377 -7.80 12.34 4.98
CA LEU A 377 -8.48 12.13 6.25
C LEU A 377 -7.54 12.51 7.39
N LEU A 378 -8.08 13.18 8.40
CA LEU A 378 -7.32 13.59 9.55
C LEU A 378 -7.46 12.61 10.72
N ARG A 379 -6.39 12.47 11.51
CA ARG A 379 -6.36 11.78 12.80
C ARG A 379 -7.18 12.52 13.85
N TRP A 380 -7.20 13.85 13.77
CA TRP A 380 -8.05 14.73 14.58
C TRP A 380 -8.50 15.98 13.77
N PRO A 381 -9.70 16.51 14.03
CA PRO A 381 -10.30 17.57 13.22
C PRO A 381 -9.65 18.95 13.40
N TYR A 382 -9.83 19.81 12.39
CA TYR A 382 -9.70 21.26 12.56
C TYR A 382 -10.96 21.83 13.22
N ARG A 383 -10.81 22.41 14.42
CA ARG A 383 -11.93 23.00 15.19
C ARG A 383 -12.19 24.47 14.90
N ASP A 384 -11.20 25.19 14.39
CA ASP A 384 -11.26 26.63 14.11
C ASP A 384 -11.31 26.95 12.60
N GLY A 385 -11.69 25.95 11.79
CA GLY A 385 -11.63 25.99 10.32
C GLY A 385 -10.27 25.56 9.75
N VAL A 386 -10.26 25.23 8.46
CA VAL A 386 -9.04 24.83 7.74
C VAL A 386 -8.22 26.09 7.40
N PRO A 387 -6.93 26.16 7.78
CA PRO A 387 -6.08 27.29 7.41
C PRO A 387 -6.04 27.47 5.88
N ASP A 388 -6.09 28.72 5.42
CA ASP A 388 -6.12 29.12 4.00
C ASP A 388 -7.30 28.61 3.13
N GLY A 389 -8.35 28.04 3.75
CA GLY A 389 -9.69 27.96 3.16
C GLY A 389 -9.83 27.07 1.92
N GLY A 390 -10.03 25.77 2.13
CA GLY A 390 -10.75 24.92 1.18
C GLY A 390 -12.18 25.46 0.97
N HIS A 391 -12.71 25.35 -0.25
CA HIS A 391 -13.97 25.98 -0.67
C HIS A 391 -15.10 25.90 0.37
N ARG A 392 -15.62 27.07 0.79
CA ARG A 392 -17.01 27.15 1.25
C ARG A 392 -17.90 26.71 0.07
N PRO A 393 -18.70 25.64 0.17
CA PRO A 393 -19.78 25.46 -0.78
C PRO A 393 -20.66 26.72 -0.72
N PRO A 394 -21.23 27.18 -1.85
CA PRO A 394 -22.10 28.35 -1.86
C PRO A 394 -23.30 28.09 -0.94
N GLY A 395 -23.21 28.55 0.30
CA GLY A 395 -24.30 28.57 1.24
C GLY A 395 -25.32 29.60 0.77
N ASP A 396 -26.58 29.16 0.71
CA ASP A 396 -27.74 29.99 0.37
C ASP A 396 -27.65 31.36 1.02
N ILE A 397 -27.71 32.39 0.17
CA ILE A 397 -27.86 33.78 0.60
C ILE A 397 -29.19 33.86 1.36
N PRO A 398 -29.21 34.25 2.66
CA PRO A 398 -30.47 34.50 3.31
C PRO A 398 -31.14 35.69 2.60
N SER A 399 -32.29 35.39 2.01
CA SER A 399 -33.18 36.34 1.34
C SER A 399 -33.37 37.58 2.22
N GLY A 400 -32.95 38.73 1.70
CA GLY A 400 -33.10 40.02 2.36
C GLY A 400 -34.56 40.30 2.73
N GLY A 401 -34.80 40.53 4.02
CA GLY A 401 -36.04 41.13 4.51
C GLY A 401 -36.13 42.62 4.13
N PRO A 402 -37.34 43.16 3.98
CA PRO A 402 -37.57 44.46 3.36
C PRO A 402 -37.16 45.63 4.28
N ARG A 403 -36.49 46.63 3.69
CA ARG A 403 -36.30 47.95 4.32
C ARG A 403 -37.65 48.68 4.35
N ALA A 404 -38.08 49.09 5.54
CA ALA A 404 -39.17 50.05 5.72
C ALA A 404 -38.71 51.46 5.31
N PRO A 405 -39.60 52.30 4.74
CA PRO A 405 -39.27 53.66 4.33
C PRO A 405 -39.31 54.63 5.53
N GLY A 406 -38.33 55.52 5.58
CA GLY A 406 -38.32 56.75 6.38
C GLY A 406 -38.09 57.94 5.48
#